data_AF-A0A960UQ74-F1
#
_entry.id   AF-A0A960UQ74-F1
#
_cell.length_a   1.000
_cell.length_b   1.000
_cell.length_c   1.000
_cell.angle_alpha   90.00
_cell.angle_beta   90.00
_cell.angle_gamma   90.00
#
_symmetry.space_group_name_H-M   'P 1'
#
loop_
_entity.id
_entity.type
_entity.pdbx_description
1 polymer ?
#
loop_
_entity_poly.entity_id
_entity_poly.type
_entity_poly.pdbx_seq_one_letter_code
_entity_poly.pdbx_strand_id
1 'polypeptide(L)'
;MPKSRLYIIIAVVAVLVVAVIWLLASPGKNEVAEGPDGAPPRESFDRGPSDIEWPDAPAPQMSAEEIRRLWPDLYLPRPDRDEVARQWKEFASRHPDNFYIPNQFKAPLTEEQEKAKRETLDTITSIESRIASSKAQAKNAKPGEEGPDAPSESPIKPEEQRAYFNYRIHEVESRIELIQYFLENGEPDADQKAQAAKDIKNWQEELQEYKDVLEKIPEK
;
A
#
# COMPACT_ATOMS: atom_id res chain seq x y z
N MET A 1 -7.91 -63.43 -8.76
CA MET A 1 -9.21 -62.72 -8.72
C MET A 1 -9.95 -62.95 -10.03
N PRO A 2 -11.27 -63.18 -10.02
CA PRO A 2 -12.03 -63.43 -11.25
C PRO A 2 -12.02 -62.17 -12.13
N LYS A 3 -11.72 -62.34 -13.43
CA LYS A 3 -11.59 -61.24 -14.41
C LYS A 3 -12.83 -60.33 -14.42
N SER A 4 -14.01 -60.87 -14.11
CA SER A 4 -15.26 -60.12 -13.97
C SER A 4 -15.21 -59.04 -12.88
N ARG A 5 -14.53 -59.27 -11.75
CA ARG A 5 -14.36 -58.26 -10.69
C ARG A 5 -13.41 -57.14 -11.11
N LEU A 6 -12.40 -57.47 -11.92
CA LEU A 6 -11.47 -56.48 -12.47
C LEU A 6 -12.18 -55.52 -13.44
N TYR A 7 -13.04 -56.04 -14.33
CA TYR A 7 -13.82 -55.19 -15.24
C TYR A 7 -14.84 -54.30 -14.52
N ILE A 8 -15.44 -54.77 -13.42
CA ILE A 8 -16.34 -53.96 -12.60
C ILE A 8 -15.58 -52.82 -11.93
N ILE A 9 -14.39 -53.08 -11.37
CA ILE A 9 -13.56 -52.04 -10.75
C ILE A 9 -13.13 -50.99 -11.78
N ILE A 10 -12.71 -51.41 -12.97
CA ILE A 10 -12.32 -50.49 -14.05
C ILE A 10 -13.52 -49.64 -14.49
N ALA A 11 -14.71 -50.22 -14.62
CA ALA A 11 -15.92 -49.47 -14.98
C ALA A 11 -16.31 -48.44 -13.91
N VAL A 12 -16.22 -48.78 -12.62
CA VAL A 12 -16.51 -47.85 -11.52
C VAL A 12 -15.49 -46.71 -11.47
N VAL A 13 -14.21 -47.01 -11.67
CA VAL A 13 -13.16 -45.98 -11.73
C VAL A 13 -13.35 -45.06 -12.94
N ALA A 14 -13.72 -45.59 -14.11
CA ALA A 14 -13.99 -44.77 -15.29
C ALA A 14 -15.17 -43.81 -15.07
N VAL A 15 -16.26 -44.28 -14.43
CA VAL A 15 -17.41 -43.42 -14.10
C VAL A 15 -17.03 -42.33 -13.09
N LEU A 16 -16.22 -42.65 -12.08
CA LEU A 16 -15.72 -41.66 -11.12
C LEU A 16 -14.82 -40.62 -11.76
N VAL A 17 -13.95 -41.01 -12.69
CA VAL A 17 -13.09 -40.07 -13.42
C VAL A 17 -13.92 -39.14 -14.29
N VAL A 18 -14.94 -39.65 -14.99
CA VAL A 18 -15.86 -38.82 -15.78
C VAL A 18 -16.65 -37.87 -14.87
N ALA A 19 -17.10 -38.31 -13.70
CA ALA A 19 -17.80 -37.47 -12.73
C ALA A 19 -16.90 -36.35 -12.18
N VAL A 20 -15.63 -36.62 -11.88
CA VAL A 20 -14.66 -35.61 -11.42
C VAL A 20 -14.34 -34.60 -12.53
N ILE A 21 -14.17 -35.05 -13.77
CA ILE A 21 -13.98 -34.15 -14.92
C ILE A 21 -15.22 -33.28 -15.11
N TRP A 22 -16.42 -33.84 -14.99
CA TRP A 22 -17.67 -33.08 -15.11
C TRP A 22 -17.84 -32.07 -13.97
N LEU A 23 -17.40 -32.41 -12.75
CA LEU A 23 -17.48 -31.53 -11.58
C LEU A 23 -16.42 -30.41 -11.62
N LEU A 24 -15.25 -30.66 -12.21
CA LEU A 24 -14.22 -29.64 -12.46
C LEU A 24 -14.51 -28.78 -13.69
N ALA A 25 -15.20 -29.33 -14.71
CA ALA A 25 -15.57 -28.63 -15.93
C ALA A 25 -16.94 -27.95 -15.84
N SER A 26 -17.75 -28.25 -14.82
CA SER A 26 -18.95 -27.48 -14.54
C SER A 26 -18.49 -26.10 -14.08
N PRO A 27 -18.70 -25.02 -14.86
CA PRO A 27 -18.46 -23.69 -14.37
C PRO A 27 -19.33 -23.54 -13.14
N GLY A 28 -18.70 -23.31 -11.98
CA GLY A 28 -19.42 -22.83 -10.82
C GLY A 28 -20.24 -21.65 -11.31
N LYS A 29 -21.56 -21.73 -11.22
CA LYS A 29 -22.43 -20.57 -11.39
C LYS A 29 -22.10 -19.62 -10.25
N ASN A 30 -21.02 -18.86 -10.42
CA ASN A 30 -20.92 -17.56 -9.82
C ASN A 30 -21.93 -16.72 -10.62
N GLU A 31 -23.20 -16.82 -10.20
CA GLU A 31 -24.19 -15.80 -10.51
C GLU A 31 -23.66 -14.53 -9.86
N VAL A 32 -22.80 -13.82 -10.60
CA VAL A 32 -22.60 -12.40 -10.39
C VAL A 32 -23.98 -11.82 -10.65
N ALA A 33 -24.68 -11.43 -9.59
CA ALA A 33 -25.95 -10.76 -9.70
C ALA A 33 -25.72 -9.51 -10.57
N GLU A 34 -26.10 -9.60 -11.84
CA GLU A 34 -26.30 -8.43 -12.67
C GLU A 34 -27.48 -7.70 -12.03
N GLY A 35 -27.17 -6.61 -11.32
CA GLY A 35 -28.17 -5.61 -11.00
C GLY A 35 -28.85 -5.15 -12.30
N PRO A 36 -30.10 -4.71 -12.24
CA PRO A 36 -30.76 -4.14 -13.41
C PRO A 36 -29.87 -3.02 -13.97
N ASP A 37 -29.66 -3.02 -15.28
CA ASP A 37 -28.94 -2.00 -16.06
C ASP A 37 -27.40 -1.93 -15.92
N GLY A 38 -26.72 -3.06 -15.67
CA GLY A 38 -25.26 -3.13 -15.84
C GLY A 38 -24.45 -2.31 -14.83
N ALA A 39 -25.06 -1.98 -13.69
CA ALA A 39 -24.40 -1.32 -12.57
C ALA A 39 -23.24 -2.18 -12.02
N PRO A 40 -22.10 -1.57 -11.62
CA PRO A 40 -21.02 -2.30 -10.99
C PRO A 40 -21.46 -2.90 -9.66
N PRO A 41 -20.99 -4.12 -9.29
CA PRO A 41 -21.34 -4.78 -8.04
C PRO A 41 -20.76 -4.10 -6.79
N ARG A 42 -20.11 -2.93 -6.93
CA ARG A 42 -19.75 -2.06 -5.80
C ARG A 42 -20.91 -1.15 -5.39
N GLU A 43 -22.04 -1.74 -5.04
CA GLU A 43 -23.05 -1.07 -4.22
C GLU A 43 -22.44 -0.81 -2.83
N SER A 44 -22.14 0.46 -2.51
CA SER A 44 -21.60 0.99 -1.24
C SER A 44 -20.10 1.33 -1.19
N PHE A 45 -19.70 2.45 -1.82
CA PHE A 45 -18.88 3.41 -1.07
C PHE A 45 -19.46 3.53 0.34
N ASP A 46 -18.65 3.58 1.40
CA ASP A 46 -18.98 3.52 2.84
C ASP A 46 -20.10 4.45 3.40
N ARG A 47 -21.27 4.46 2.77
CA ARG A 47 -22.52 5.11 3.14
C ARG A 47 -23.63 4.21 2.60
N GLY A 48 -24.69 4.00 3.38
CA GLY A 48 -25.83 3.21 2.93
C GLY A 48 -26.30 3.67 1.53
N PRO A 49 -26.44 2.77 0.54
CA PRO A 49 -26.83 3.12 -0.82
C PRO A 49 -28.33 3.46 -0.99
N SER A 50 -29.09 3.62 0.09
CA SER A 50 -30.51 4.03 0.00
C SER A 50 -30.76 5.54 -0.05
N ASP A 51 -29.76 6.40 0.21
CA ASP A 51 -30.03 7.84 0.48
C ASP A 51 -29.25 8.84 -0.40
N ILE A 52 -28.51 8.41 -1.42
CA ILE A 52 -27.96 9.34 -2.42
C ILE A 52 -28.28 8.82 -3.82
N GLU A 53 -29.57 8.87 -4.16
CA GLU A 53 -29.98 8.94 -5.55
C GLU A 53 -29.63 10.34 -6.05
N TRP A 54 -28.93 10.44 -7.17
CA TRP A 54 -28.80 11.69 -7.93
C TRP A 54 -29.81 11.63 -9.09
N PRO A 55 -31.13 11.77 -8.83
CA PRO A 55 -32.16 11.61 -9.86
C PRO A 55 -31.99 12.62 -11.01
N ASP A 56 -31.31 13.74 -10.73
CA ASP A 56 -31.03 14.80 -11.70
C ASP A 56 -29.74 14.56 -12.50
N ALA A 57 -28.93 13.55 -12.14
CA ALA A 57 -27.74 13.22 -12.92
C ALA A 57 -28.15 12.48 -14.20
N PRO A 58 -27.72 12.92 -15.40
CA PRO A 58 -27.98 12.16 -16.61
C PRO A 58 -27.37 10.77 -16.48
N ALA A 59 -28.11 9.74 -16.90
CA ALA A 59 -27.56 8.39 -17.00
C ALA A 59 -26.27 8.43 -17.83
N PRO A 60 -25.22 7.70 -17.41
CA PRO A 60 -23.97 7.67 -18.16
C PRO A 60 -24.26 7.27 -19.60
N GLN A 61 -23.81 8.07 -20.57
CA GLN A 61 -23.98 7.80 -22.00
C GLN A 61 -23.05 6.67 -22.50
N MET A 62 -22.25 6.11 -21.59
CA MET A 62 -21.22 5.12 -21.83
C MET A 62 -21.80 3.72 -21.64
N SER A 63 -21.42 2.77 -22.50
CA SER A 63 -21.88 1.39 -22.36
C SER A 63 -21.31 0.74 -21.10
N ALA A 64 -22.03 -0.23 -20.52
CA ALA A 64 -21.55 -0.98 -19.36
C ALA A 64 -20.19 -1.68 -19.61
N GLU A 65 -19.95 -2.10 -20.85
CA GLU A 65 -18.67 -2.69 -21.29
C GLU A 65 -17.52 -1.66 -21.25
N GLU A 66 -17.79 -0.42 -21.67
CA GLU A 66 -16.79 0.64 -21.64
C GLU A 66 -16.50 1.10 -20.21
N ILE A 67 -17.52 1.12 -19.33
CA ILE A 67 -17.34 1.33 -17.88
C ILE A 67 -16.48 0.21 -17.27
N ARG A 68 -16.76 -1.07 -17.59
CA ARG A 68 -15.94 -2.21 -17.14
C ARG A 68 -14.50 -2.13 -17.62
N ARG A 69 -14.27 -1.67 -18.85
CA ARG A 69 -12.93 -1.50 -19.41
C ARG A 69 -12.16 -0.38 -18.72
N LEU A 70 -12.82 0.73 -18.40
CA LEU A 70 -12.18 1.89 -17.78
C LEU A 70 -12.00 1.74 -16.26
N TRP A 71 -12.88 1.00 -15.60
CA TRP A 71 -12.83 0.77 -14.15
C TRP A 71 -13.01 -0.72 -13.80
N PRO A 72 -12.10 -1.59 -14.24
CA PRO A 72 -12.19 -3.03 -13.97
C PRO A 72 -12.16 -3.32 -12.46
N ASP A 73 -11.45 -2.48 -11.69
CA ASP A 73 -11.33 -2.63 -10.24
C ASP A 73 -12.67 -2.50 -9.51
N LEU A 74 -13.65 -1.79 -10.08
CA LEU A 74 -14.97 -1.65 -9.46
C LEU A 74 -15.73 -2.99 -9.38
N TYR A 75 -15.28 -4.00 -10.13
CA TYR A 75 -15.89 -5.31 -10.22
C TYR A 75 -15.13 -6.38 -9.43
N LEU A 76 -13.98 -6.02 -8.84
CA LEU A 76 -13.25 -6.92 -7.95
C LEU A 76 -14.03 -7.13 -6.65
N PRO A 77 -14.01 -8.36 -6.09
CA PRO A 77 -14.63 -8.64 -4.79
C PRO A 77 -14.06 -7.70 -3.73
N ARG A 78 -14.91 -7.27 -2.81
CA ARG A 78 -14.45 -6.42 -1.71
C ARG A 78 -13.52 -7.20 -0.80
N PRO A 79 -12.45 -6.57 -0.30
CA PRO A 79 -11.67 -7.17 0.76
C PRO A 79 -12.57 -7.35 1.99
N ASP A 80 -12.40 -8.48 2.67
CA ASP A 80 -13.05 -8.74 3.94
C ASP A 80 -12.50 -7.76 4.99
N ARG A 81 -13.38 -6.94 5.55
CA ARG A 81 -13.01 -5.89 6.50
C ARG A 81 -12.48 -6.46 7.80
N ASP A 82 -13.02 -7.58 8.25
CA ASP A 82 -12.61 -8.19 9.50
C ASP A 82 -11.21 -8.80 9.36
N GLU A 83 -10.94 -9.40 8.20
CA GLU A 83 -9.61 -9.90 7.85
C GLU A 83 -8.59 -8.76 7.72
N VAL A 84 -8.93 -7.68 7.02
CA VAL A 84 -8.07 -6.48 6.94
C VAL A 84 -7.80 -5.90 8.33
N ALA A 85 -8.81 -5.79 9.18
CA ALA A 85 -8.64 -5.30 10.55
C ALA A 85 -7.78 -6.25 11.39
N ARG A 86 -7.89 -7.57 11.19
CA ARG A 86 -7.05 -8.58 11.84
C ARG A 86 -5.59 -8.41 11.42
N GLN A 87 -5.31 -8.28 10.13
CA GLN A 87 -3.97 -8.08 9.60
C GLN A 87 -3.35 -6.78 10.12
N TRP A 88 -4.10 -5.68 10.17
CA TRP A 88 -3.61 -4.43 10.75
C TRP A 88 -3.28 -4.53 12.23
N LYS A 89 -4.11 -5.24 13.03
CA LYS A 89 -3.82 -5.48 14.45
C LYS A 89 -2.58 -6.35 14.63
N GLU A 90 -2.44 -7.38 13.82
CA GLU A 90 -1.27 -8.25 13.83
C GLU A 90 -0.01 -7.47 13.48
N PHE A 91 -0.03 -6.70 12.38
CA PHE A 91 1.08 -5.84 11.99
C PHE A 91 1.43 -4.83 13.08
N ALA A 92 0.43 -4.15 13.66
CA ALA A 92 0.62 -3.20 14.74
C ALA A 92 1.19 -3.82 16.02
N SER A 93 0.93 -5.11 16.28
CA SER A 93 1.54 -5.82 17.40
C SER A 93 3.03 -6.09 17.20
N ARG A 94 3.47 -6.26 15.94
CA ARG A 94 4.88 -6.51 15.59
C ARG A 94 5.67 -5.21 15.44
N HIS A 95 5.04 -4.17 14.87
CA HIS A 95 5.67 -2.88 14.55
C HIS A 95 4.85 -1.69 15.11
N PRO A 96 4.71 -1.55 16.43
CA PRO A 96 3.81 -0.55 17.04
C PRO A 96 4.12 0.90 16.65
N ASP A 97 5.38 1.20 16.36
CA ASP A 97 5.86 2.54 16.03
C ASP A 97 5.85 2.86 14.53
N ASN A 98 5.35 1.95 13.68
CA ASN A 98 5.36 2.12 12.24
C ASN A 98 4.50 3.31 11.79
N PHE A 99 5.05 4.11 10.88
CA PHE A 99 4.40 5.33 10.39
C PHE A 99 3.04 5.08 9.75
N TYR A 100 2.91 3.99 8.99
CA TYR A 100 1.78 3.74 8.09
C TYR A 100 0.60 3.04 8.74
N ILE A 101 0.72 2.60 9.99
CA ILE A 101 -0.41 2.03 10.72
C ILE A 101 -1.51 3.10 10.86
N PRO A 102 -2.76 2.82 10.46
CA PRO A 102 -3.88 3.73 10.65
C PRO A 102 -4.14 4.01 12.13
N ASN A 103 -4.52 5.25 12.48
CA ASN A 103 -4.72 5.68 13.88
C ASN A 103 -5.69 4.78 14.68
N GLN A 104 -6.69 4.20 14.02
CA GLN A 104 -7.66 3.29 14.65
C GLN A 104 -7.05 1.97 15.18
N PHE A 105 -5.85 1.61 14.70
CA PHE A 105 -5.11 0.42 15.12
C PHE A 105 -3.89 0.77 15.97
N LYS A 106 -3.60 2.05 16.18
CA LYS A 106 -2.52 2.52 17.05
C LYS A 106 -2.97 2.56 18.50
N ALA A 107 -2.01 2.37 19.40
CA ALA A 107 -2.23 2.72 20.80
C ALA A 107 -2.49 4.23 20.92
N PRO A 108 -3.43 4.67 21.77
CA PRO A 108 -3.63 6.09 22.03
C PRO A 108 -2.35 6.67 22.63
N LEU A 109 -1.91 7.81 22.09
CA LEU A 109 -0.76 8.53 22.60
C LEU A 109 -1.17 9.38 23.80
N THR A 110 -0.22 9.61 24.70
CA THR A 110 -0.35 10.63 25.74
C THR A 110 -0.21 12.03 25.14
N GLU A 111 -0.74 13.06 25.81
CA GLU A 111 -0.61 14.45 25.35
C GLU A 111 0.85 14.88 25.14
N GLU A 112 1.76 14.40 25.98
CA GLU A 112 3.20 14.66 25.88
C GLU A 112 3.81 14.04 24.61
N GLN A 113 3.43 12.80 24.29
CA GLN A 113 3.88 12.11 23.07
C GLN A 113 3.31 12.76 21.81
N GLU A 114 2.04 13.19 21.84
CA GLU A 114 1.46 13.94 20.73
C GLU A 114 2.19 15.25 20.48
N LYS A 115 2.51 15.98 21.55
CA LYS A 115 3.26 17.23 21.47
C LYS A 115 4.66 17.01 20.88
N ALA A 116 5.41 16.03 21.39
CA ALA A 116 6.73 15.70 20.88
C ALA A 116 6.70 15.29 19.39
N LYS A 117 5.67 14.55 18.98
CA LYS A 117 5.44 14.19 17.58
C LYS A 117 5.19 15.42 16.71
N ARG A 118 4.38 16.37 17.17
CA ARG A 118 4.14 17.64 16.45
C ARG A 118 5.41 18.46 16.32
N GLU A 119 6.16 18.63 17.40
CA GLU A 119 7.45 19.36 17.38
C GLU A 119 8.46 18.73 16.41
N THR A 120 8.50 17.40 16.36
CA THR A 120 9.32 16.66 15.39
C THR A 120 8.90 16.97 13.95
N LEU A 121 7.60 16.90 13.66
CA LEU A 121 7.06 17.22 12.33
C LEU A 121 7.31 18.67 11.92
N ASP A 122 7.15 19.62 12.84
CA ASP A 122 7.44 21.04 12.59
C ASP A 122 8.92 21.25 12.24
N THR A 123 9.82 20.57 12.95
CA THR A 123 11.27 20.60 12.70
C THR A 123 11.59 20.07 11.30
N ILE A 124 11.06 18.91 10.95
CA ILE A 124 11.29 18.29 9.63
C ILE A 124 10.73 19.17 8.52
N THR A 125 9.51 19.68 8.67
CA THR A 125 8.88 20.58 7.70
C THR A 125 9.71 21.84 7.49
N SER A 126 10.27 22.41 8.56
CA SER A 126 11.18 23.56 8.50
C SER A 126 12.43 23.24 7.70
N ILE A 127 13.06 22.10 7.95
CA ILE A 127 14.27 21.64 7.26
C ILE A 127 13.99 21.40 5.78
N GLU A 128 12.93 20.65 5.44
CA GLU A 128 12.54 20.40 4.05
C GLU A 128 12.24 21.69 3.30
N SER A 129 11.58 22.65 3.95
CA SER A 129 11.31 23.97 3.36
C SER A 129 12.60 24.74 3.06
N ARG A 130 13.59 24.72 3.98
CA ARG A 130 14.91 25.36 3.76
C ARG A 130 15.66 24.67 2.62
N ILE A 131 15.69 23.34 2.59
CA ILE A 131 16.32 22.55 1.52
C ILE A 131 15.66 22.84 0.17
N ALA A 132 14.32 22.84 0.11
CA ALA A 132 13.56 23.12 -1.11
C ALA A 132 13.81 24.55 -1.62
N SER A 133 13.83 25.53 -0.70
CA SER A 133 14.16 26.92 -1.03
C SER A 133 15.56 27.06 -1.62
N SER A 134 16.56 26.44 -0.98
CA SER A 134 17.95 26.42 -1.48
C SER A 134 18.04 25.78 -2.87
N LYS A 135 17.39 24.64 -3.09
CA LYS A 135 17.36 23.96 -4.38
C LYS A 135 16.68 24.80 -5.47
N ALA A 136 15.60 25.51 -5.13
CA ALA A 136 14.89 26.40 -6.05
C ALA A 136 15.77 27.60 -6.43
N GLN A 137 16.48 28.20 -5.47
CA GLN A 137 17.45 29.28 -5.73
C GLN A 137 18.56 28.78 -6.67
N ALA A 138 19.15 27.62 -6.38
CA ALA A 138 20.21 27.04 -7.22
C ALA A 138 19.74 26.75 -8.66
N LYS A 139 18.50 26.27 -8.84
CA LYS A 139 17.93 26.01 -10.16
C LYS A 139 17.63 27.28 -10.96
N ASN A 140 17.26 28.36 -10.28
CA ASN A 140 16.88 29.63 -10.90
C ASN A 140 18.07 30.60 -11.06
N ALA A 141 19.27 30.23 -10.61
CA ALA A 141 20.48 31.00 -10.82
C ALA A 141 20.82 31.06 -12.32
N LYS A 142 21.00 32.28 -12.86
CA LYS A 142 21.34 32.44 -14.27
C LYS A 142 22.82 32.12 -14.51
N PRO A 143 23.18 31.52 -15.66
CA PRO A 143 24.58 31.33 -16.02
C PRO A 143 25.32 32.69 -16.05
N GLY A 144 26.36 32.84 -15.23
CA GLY A 144 27.20 34.05 -15.19
C GLY A 144 26.80 35.11 -14.15
N GLU A 145 25.73 34.92 -13.40
CA GLU A 145 25.50 35.65 -12.14
C GLU A 145 26.28 34.92 -11.02
N GLU A 146 26.99 35.66 -10.16
CA GLU A 146 27.51 35.07 -8.91
C GLU A 146 26.31 34.49 -8.17
N GLY A 147 26.36 33.17 -7.90
CA GLY A 147 25.32 32.52 -7.12
C GLY A 147 25.19 33.19 -5.75
N PRO A 148 24.05 33.00 -5.04
CA PRO A 148 23.97 33.47 -3.66
C PRO A 148 25.18 32.93 -2.89
N ASP A 149 25.87 33.82 -2.16
CA ASP A 149 27.01 33.42 -1.32
C ASP A 149 26.61 32.20 -0.49
N ALA A 150 27.41 31.14 -0.59
CA ALA A 150 27.22 29.99 0.27
C ALA A 150 27.32 30.51 1.72
N PRO A 151 26.30 30.32 2.55
CA PRO A 151 26.36 30.82 3.92
C PRO A 151 27.59 30.21 4.61
N SER A 152 28.28 31.02 5.41
CA SER A 152 29.52 30.62 6.07
C SER A 152 29.35 29.41 7.00
N GLU A 153 28.12 29.14 7.41
CA GLU A 153 27.69 27.96 8.15
C GLU A 153 26.42 27.37 7.53
N SER A 154 26.23 26.06 7.69
CA SER A 154 24.97 25.42 7.31
C SER A 154 23.80 26.06 8.06
N PRO A 155 22.70 26.45 7.38
CA PRO A 155 21.52 27.01 8.04
C PRO A 155 20.74 25.99 8.88
N ILE A 156 21.22 24.75 8.97
CA ILE A 156 20.62 23.65 9.70
C ILE A 156 21.64 23.13 10.72
N LYS A 157 21.27 23.16 12.00
CA LYS A 157 22.17 22.74 13.09
C LYS A 157 22.40 21.22 13.07
N PRO A 158 23.54 20.72 13.58
CA PRO A 158 23.80 19.27 13.66
C PRO A 158 22.68 18.47 14.35
N GLU A 159 22.08 19.01 15.41
CA GLU A 159 20.95 18.39 16.10
C GLU A 159 19.69 18.28 15.21
N GLU A 160 19.37 19.34 14.46
CA GLU A 160 18.27 19.37 13.49
C GLU A 160 18.51 18.36 12.36
N GLN A 161 19.76 18.26 11.86
CA GLN A 161 20.13 17.28 10.84
C GLN A 161 19.97 15.85 11.37
N ARG A 162 20.40 15.55 12.59
CA ARG A 162 20.19 14.24 13.21
C ARG A 162 18.71 13.90 13.37
N ALA A 163 17.90 14.84 13.86
CA ALA A 163 16.46 14.63 13.98
C ALA A 163 15.82 14.32 12.63
N TYR A 164 16.22 15.05 11.58
CA TYR A 164 15.78 14.80 10.21
C TYR A 164 16.16 13.40 9.71
N PHE A 165 17.44 13.01 9.80
CA PHE A 165 17.87 11.69 9.32
C PHE A 165 17.29 10.54 10.13
N ASN A 166 17.17 10.67 11.46
CA ASN A 166 16.48 9.67 12.28
C ASN A 166 15.01 9.49 11.85
N TYR A 167 14.31 10.58 11.55
CA TYR A 167 12.96 10.50 11.02
C TYR A 167 12.91 9.82 9.65
N ARG A 168 13.80 10.20 8.72
CA ARG A 168 13.87 9.60 7.38
C ARG A 168 14.20 8.10 7.44
N ILE A 169 15.13 7.71 8.31
CA ILE A 169 15.49 6.30 8.59
C ILE A 169 14.26 5.54 9.06
N HIS A 170 13.56 6.03 10.10
CA HIS A 170 12.38 5.37 10.65
C HIS A 170 11.23 5.29 9.63
N GLU A 171 11.11 6.29 8.77
CA GLU A 171 10.11 6.30 7.69
C GLU A 171 10.40 5.22 6.64
N VAL A 172 11.65 5.12 6.18
CA VAL A 172 12.07 4.10 5.20
C VAL A 172 11.99 2.70 5.80
N GLU A 173 12.43 2.51 7.04
CA GLU A 173 12.26 1.24 7.78
C GLU A 173 10.78 0.86 7.86
N SER A 174 9.90 1.82 8.19
CA SER A 174 8.46 1.59 8.24
C SER A 174 7.87 1.16 6.89
N ARG A 175 8.36 1.69 5.76
CA ARG A 175 7.93 1.26 4.41
C ARG A 175 8.35 -0.17 4.13
N ILE A 176 9.61 -0.50 4.45
CA ILE A 176 10.16 -1.84 4.25
C ILE A 176 9.36 -2.86 5.06
N GLU A 177 9.11 -2.59 6.35
CA GLU A 177 8.32 -3.47 7.23
C GLU A 177 6.92 -3.73 6.68
N LEU A 178 6.23 -2.68 6.20
CA LEU A 178 4.88 -2.81 5.66
C LEU A 178 4.86 -3.70 4.40
N ILE A 179 5.80 -3.48 3.47
CA ILE A 179 5.87 -4.27 2.24
C ILE A 179 6.32 -5.71 2.53
N GLN A 180 7.26 -5.92 3.47
CA GLN A 180 7.64 -7.26 3.89
C GLN A 180 6.46 -8.00 4.51
N TYR A 181 5.69 -7.35 5.39
CA TYR A 181 4.48 -7.96 5.95
C TYR A 181 3.48 -8.34 4.86
N PHE A 182 3.26 -7.46 3.87
CA PHE A 182 2.39 -7.74 2.72
C PHE A 182 2.89 -8.91 1.87
N LEU A 183 4.20 -9.03 1.65
CA LEU A 183 4.79 -10.16 0.90
C LEU A 183 4.67 -11.50 1.64
N GLU A 184 4.76 -11.48 2.97
CA GLU A 184 4.71 -12.68 3.81
C GLU A 184 3.29 -13.18 4.07
N ASN A 185 2.34 -12.26 4.29
CA ASN A 185 1.01 -12.59 4.80
C ASN A 185 -0.11 -12.29 3.80
N GLY A 186 0.18 -11.57 2.72
CA GLY A 186 -0.76 -11.30 1.64
C GLY A 186 -0.71 -12.34 0.53
N GLU A 187 -1.47 -12.08 -0.53
CA GLU A 187 -1.46 -12.87 -1.76
C GLU A 187 -0.98 -12.05 -2.97
N PRO A 188 0.26 -11.51 -2.96
CA PRO A 188 0.72 -10.70 -4.07
C PRO A 188 0.94 -11.53 -5.33
N ASP A 189 0.55 -10.96 -6.47
CA ASP A 189 0.83 -11.53 -7.78
C ASP A 189 2.34 -11.43 -8.13
N ALA A 190 2.73 -12.01 -9.27
CA ALA A 190 4.14 -12.06 -9.68
C ALA A 190 4.74 -10.67 -9.95
N ASP A 191 3.94 -9.75 -10.50
CA ASP A 191 4.38 -8.40 -10.83
C ASP A 191 4.55 -7.57 -9.54
N GLN A 192 3.60 -7.71 -8.60
CA GLN A 192 3.67 -7.12 -7.27
C GLN A 192 4.89 -7.62 -6.49
N LYS A 193 5.20 -8.93 -6.54
CA LYS A 193 6.40 -9.49 -5.92
C LYS A 193 7.69 -8.93 -6.54
N ALA A 194 7.76 -8.87 -7.87
CA ALA A 194 8.92 -8.35 -8.57
C ALA A 194 9.15 -6.86 -8.27
N GLN A 195 8.09 -6.07 -8.28
CA GLN A 195 8.12 -4.64 -7.95
C GLN A 195 8.52 -4.42 -6.49
N ALA A 196 7.91 -5.14 -5.56
CA ALA A 196 8.24 -5.06 -4.13
C ALA A 196 9.70 -5.42 -3.84
N ALA A 197 10.25 -6.45 -4.49
CA ALA A 197 11.66 -6.82 -4.34
C ALA A 197 12.60 -5.70 -4.81
N LYS A 198 12.26 -5.03 -5.91
CA LYS A 198 13.01 -3.87 -6.41
C LYS A 198 12.91 -2.69 -5.44
N ASP A 199 11.72 -2.41 -4.92
CA ASP A 199 11.50 -1.29 -4.01
C ASP A 199 12.22 -1.51 -2.69
N ILE A 200 12.13 -2.70 -2.10
CA ILE A 200 12.87 -3.07 -0.88
C ILE A 200 14.38 -2.88 -1.09
N LYS A 201 14.91 -3.33 -2.24
CA LYS A 201 16.34 -3.16 -2.53
C LYS A 201 16.73 -1.69 -2.58
N ASN A 202 15.99 -0.86 -3.31
CA ASN A 202 16.28 0.57 -3.42
C ASN A 202 16.17 1.27 -2.06
N TRP A 203 15.17 0.91 -1.24
CA TRP A 203 15.00 1.47 0.09
C TRP A 203 16.07 1.00 1.07
N GLN A 204 16.61 -0.21 0.93
CA GLN A 204 17.76 -0.65 1.71
C GLN A 204 19.03 0.14 1.38
N GLU A 205 19.22 0.46 0.09
CA GLU A 205 20.31 1.35 -0.34
C GLU A 205 20.12 2.77 0.24
N GLU A 206 18.92 3.36 0.11
CA GLU A 206 18.57 4.67 0.70
C GLU A 206 18.76 4.69 2.23
N LEU A 207 18.35 3.61 2.91
CA LEU A 207 18.50 3.47 4.36
C LEU A 207 19.97 3.45 4.77
N GLN A 208 20.82 2.75 4.03
CA GLN A 208 22.25 2.73 4.29
C GLN A 208 22.88 4.10 4.06
N GLU A 209 22.50 4.79 2.99
CA GLU A 209 22.96 6.16 2.73
C GLU A 209 22.60 7.11 3.88
N TYR A 210 21.38 7.03 4.41
CA TYR A 210 20.97 7.85 5.55
C TYR A 210 21.74 7.52 6.82
N LYS A 211 22.02 6.24 7.09
CA LYS A 211 22.84 5.81 8.23
C LYS A 211 24.28 6.32 8.09
N ASP A 212 24.88 6.19 6.91
CA ASP A 212 26.22 6.69 6.62
C ASP A 212 26.33 8.22 6.75
N VAL A 213 25.27 8.96 6.39
CA VAL A 213 25.23 10.41 6.60
C VAL A 213 25.08 10.73 8.08
N LEU A 214 24.20 10.04 8.81
CA LEU A 214 23.97 10.24 10.24
C LEU A 214 25.26 10.11 11.05
N GLU A 215 26.09 9.10 10.74
CA GLU A 215 27.39 8.86 11.38
C GLU A 215 28.40 10.00 11.17
N LYS A 216 28.26 10.77 10.08
CA LYS A 216 29.15 11.89 9.74
C LYS A 216 28.73 13.20 10.41
N ILE A 217 27.54 13.27 11.02
CA ILE A 217 27.05 14.49 11.67
C ILE A 217 27.76 14.65 13.03
N PRO A 218 28.47 15.75 13.30
CA PRO A 218 29.22 15.95 14.56
C PRO A 218 28.31 15.92 15.78
N GLU A 219 28.64 15.21 16.86
CA GLU A 219 27.78 15.06 18.08
C GLU A 219 27.47 16.38 18.82
N LYS A 220 28.26 17.43 18.60
CA LYS A 220 28.13 18.75 19.23
C LYS A 220 28.23 19.85 18.18
#